data_AF-A0A6I3ENF4-F1
#
_entry.id   AF-A0A6I3ENF4-F1
#
_cell.length_a   1.000
_cell.length_b   1.000
_cell.length_c   1.000
_cell.angle_alpha   90.00
_cell.angle_beta   90.00
_cell.angle_gamma   90.00
#
_symmetry.space_group_name_H-M   'P 1'
#
loop_
_entity.id
_entity.type
_entity.pdbx_description
1 polymer ?
#
loop_
_entity_poly.entity_id
_entity_poly.type
_entity_poly.pdbx_seq_one_letter_code
_entity_poly.pdbx_strand_id
1 'polypeptide(L)'
;MKFGIHSEQYQNKHSKEEEQRFTQVFGELTSEFASKMAEGVHAGDESVQALVKQHYDFILQFWTPTKEAYKSLAMSYILPSSYRDHYEEIAKGLGKFHYDAVCIWADKNL
;
A
#
# COMPACT_ATOMS: atom_id res chain seq x y z
N MET A 1 -10.95 -44.62 4.31
CA MET A 1 -9.98 -43.69 4.95
C MET A 1 -8.80 -43.51 4.01
N LYS A 2 -8.61 -42.30 3.48
CA LYS A 2 -7.30 -41.71 3.10
C LYS A 2 -7.57 -40.26 2.71
N PHE A 3 -7.48 -39.39 3.72
CA PHE A 3 -7.42 -37.94 3.55
C PHE A 3 -6.04 -37.61 2.96
N GLY A 4 -5.98 -37.33 1.66
CA GLY A 4 -4.79 -36.81 1.00
C GLY A 4 -4.79 -35.29 1.08
N ILE A 5 -4.36 -34.74 2.22
CA ILE A 5 -3.94 -33.34 2.31
C ILE A 5 -2.49 -33.28 1.83
N HIS A 6 -2.26 -32.67 0.67
CA HIS A 6 -0.98 -32.04 0.39
C HIS A 6 -1.20 -30.82 -0.51
N SER A 7 -1.50 -29.72 0.17
CA SER A 7 -1.47 -28.34 -0.30
C SER A 7 -0.03 -27.94 -0.66
N GLU A 8 0.47 -28.41 -1.79
CA GLU A 8 1.87 -28.18 -2.26
C GLU A 8 1.94 -27.43 -3.60
N GLN A 9 0.98 -26.54 -3.89
CA GLN A 9 0.96 -25.82 -5.18
C GLN A 9 0.99 -24.28 -5.12
N TYR A 10 1.14 -23.66 -3.94
CA TYR A 10 1.14 -22.19 -3.84
C TYR A 10 2.31 -21.61 -3.04
N GLN A 11 3.47 -22.27 -2.95
CA GLN A 11 4.56 -21.78 -2.10
C GLN A 11 5.81 -21.21 -2.79
N ASN A 12 6.00 -21.25 -4.12
CA ASN A 12 7.28 -20.77 -4.68
C ASN A 12 7.21 -20.32 -6.15
N LYS A 13 6.52 -19.21 -6.46
CA LYS A 13 6.66 -18.55 -7.76
C LYS A 13 6.54 -17.02 -7.79
N HIS A 14 6.68 -16.32 -6.67
CA HIS A 14 7.19 -14.95 -6.77
C HIS A 14 8.71 -15.09 -6.84
N SER A 15 9.26 -15.07 -8.05
CA SER A 15 10.72 -15.02 -8.23
C SER A 15 11.24 -13.80 -7.45
N LYS A 16 12.45 -13.88 -6.89
CA LYS A 16 13.11 -12.74 -6.22
C LYS A 16 13.07 -11.44 -7.06
N GLU A 17 13.01 -11.58 -8.38
CA GLU A 17 12.83 -10.50 -9.34
C GLU A 17 11.46 -9.80 -9.27
N GLU A 18 10.38 -10.55 -9.03
CA GLU A 18 9.04 -10.00 -8.78
C GLU A 18 9.02 -9.22 -7.47
N GLU A 19 9.55 -9.79 -6.38
CA GLU A 19 9.65 -9.10 -5.09
C GLU A 19 10.46 -7.79 -5.18
N GLN A 20 11.53 -7.79 -5.97
CA GLN A 20 12.31 -6.58 -6.25
C GLN A 20 11.51 -5.56 -7.04
N ARG A 21 10.80 -5.98 -8.10
CA ARG A 21 9.91 -5.08 -8.87
C ARG A 21 8.81 -4.49 -7.99
N PHE A 22 8.22 -5.30 -7.12
CA PHE A 22 7.19 -4.91 -6.16
C PHE A 22 7.70 -3.84 -5.18
N THR A 23 8.87 -4.07 -4.61
CA THR A 23 9.53 -3.10 -3.73
C THR A 23 9.83 -1.80 -4.47
N GLN A 24 10.27 -1.90 -5.73
CA GLN A 24 10.55 -0.73 -6.56
C GLN A 24 9.27 0.08 -6.87
N VAL A 25 8.21 -0.56 -7.36
CA VAL A 25 6.92 0.09 -7.66
C VAL A 25 6.34 0.75 -6.42
N PHE A 26 6.39 0.06 -5.28
CA PHE A 26 5.90 0.62 -4.02
C PHE A 26 6.74 1.82 -3.54
N GLY A 27 8.07 1.77 -3.70
CA GLY A 27 8.97 2.88 -3.43
C GLY A 27 8.70 4.09 -4.33
N GLU A 28 8.49 3.86 -5.63
CA GLU A 28 8.12 4.91 -6.60
C GLU A 28 6.78 5.56 -6.22
N LEU A 29 5.74 4.76 -5.93
CA LEU A 29 4.45 5.29 -5.45
C LEU A 29 4.62 6.14 -4.19
N THR A 30 5.41 5.68 -3.23
CA THR A 30 5.68 6.41 -1.98
C THR A 30 6.39 7.74 -2.25
N SER A 31 7.32 7.78 -3.19
CA SER A 31 8.01 9.00 -3.61
C SER A 31 7.08 9.98 -4.34
N GLU A 32 6.17 9.47 -5.17
CA GLU A 32 5.12 10.27 -5.82
C GLU A 32 4.16 10.88 -4.79
N PHE A 33 3.73 10.11 -3.78
CA PHE A 33 2.94 10.64 -2.65
C PHE A 33 3.68 11.74 -1.91
N ALA A 34 4.98 11.56 -1.65
CA ALA A 34 5.82 12.57 -1.00
C ALA A 34 5.92 13.85 -1.85
N SER A 35 6.05 13.70 -3.17
CA SER A 35 6.07 14.84 -4.11
C SER A 35 4.74 15.59 -4.11
N LYS A 36 3.61 14.88 -4.18
CA LYS A 36 2.26 15.48 -4.10
C LYS A 36 2.03 16.20 -2.78
N MET A 37 2.50 15.61 -1.68
CA MET A 37 2.44 16.24 -0.36
C MET A 37 3.31 17.51 -0.31
N ALA A 38 4.52 17.48 -0.89
CA ALA A 38 5.42 18.63 -0.97
C ALA A 38 4.86 19.76 -1.85
N GLU A 39 4.12 19.42 -2.90
CA GLU A 39 3.35 20.37 -3.72
C GLU A 39 2.15 20.99 -2.96
N GLY A 40 1.81 20.47 -1.77
CA GLY A 40 0.64 20.91 -0.99
C GLY A 40 -0.69 20.39 -1.53
N VAL A 41 -0.67 19.34 -2.36
CA VAL A 41 -1.88 18.71 -2.91
C VAL A 41 -2.64 18.02 -1.79
N HIS A 42 -3.97 18.16 -1.80
CA HIS A 42 -4.82 17.53 -0.80
C HIS A 42 -4.89 16.01 -0.99
N ALA A 43 -4.94 15.25 0.10
CA ALA A 43 -4.98 13.78 0.05
C ALA A 43 -6.19 13.21 -0.73
N GLY A 44 -7.28 13.98 -0.80
CA GLY A 44 -8.49 13.66 -1.56
C GLY A 44 -8.52 14.16 -3.00
N ASP A 45 -7.45 14.79 -3.49
CA ASP A 45 -7.32 15.25 -4.88
C ASP A 45 -7.30 14.08 -5.86
N GLU A 46 -7.84 14.26 -7.06
CA GLU A 46 -7.89 13.21 -8.09
C GLU A 46 -6.51 12.63 -8.41
N SER A 47 -5.47 13.47 -8.41
CA SER A 47 -4.08 13.05 -8.66
C SER A 47 -3.59 12.07 -7.60
N VAL A 48 -3.89 12.34 -6.32
CA VAL A 48 -3.50 11.49 -5.19
C VAL A 48 -4.35 10.23 -5.16
N GLN A 49 -5.65 10.36 -5.43
CA GLN A 49 -6.58 9.24 -5.48
C GLN A 49 -6.25 8.26 -6.61
N ALA A 50 -5.70 8.74 -7.73
CA ALA A 50 -5.17 7.88 -8.79
C ALA A 50 -3.97 7.04 -8.31
N LEU A 51 -3.04 7.63 -7.55
CA LEU A 51 -1.93 6.90 -6.93
C LEU A 51 -2.43 5.85 -5.93
N VAL A 52 -3.42 6.19 -5.10
CA VAL A 52 -4.05 5.24 -4.17
C VAL A 52 -4.72 4.09 -4.93
N LYS A 53 -5.39 4.38 -6.05
CA LYS A 53 -5.97 3.35 -6.91
C LYS A 53 -4.89 2.40 -7.42
N GLN A 54 -3.77 2.91 -7.92
CA GLN A 54 -2.65 2.07 -8.37
C GLN A 54 -2.10 1.21 -7.24
N HIS A 55 -1.95 1.79 -6.04
CA HIS A 55 -1.57 1.04 -4.85
C HIS A 55 -2.60 -0.05 -4.50
N TYR A 56 -3.90 0.23 -4.58
CA TYR A 56 -4.94 -0.77 -4.33
C TYR A 56 -4.93 -1.89 -5.37
N ASP A 57 -4.86 -1.54 -6.67
CA ASP A 57 -4.73 -2.51 -7.78
C ASP A 57 -3.47 -3.38 -7.61
N PHE A 58 -2.41 -2.82 -7.04
CA PHE A 58 -1.21 -3.56 -6.68
C PHE A 58 -1.46 -4.56 -5.54
N ILE A 59 -2.10 -4.14 -4.46
CA ILE A 59 -2.47 -5.04 -3.35
C ILE A 59 -3.39 -6.16 -3.82
N LEU A 60 -4.33 -5.88 -4.74
CA LEU A 60 -5.24 -6.87 -5.34
C LEU A 60 -4.52 -8.05 -6.00
N GLN A 61 -3.27 -7.88 -6.45
CA GLN A 61 -2.48 -8.97 -7.04
C GLN A 61 -2.05 -10.02 -5.99
N PHE A 62 -1.94 -9.62 -4.71
CA PHE A 62 -1.58 -10.51 -3.61
C PHE A 62 -2.82 -11.04 -2.88
N TRP A 63 -3.77 -10.15 -2.59
CA TRP A 63 -5.03 -10.48 -1.91
C TRP A 63 -6.06 -9.37 -2.09
N THR A 64 -7.35 -9.69 -1.89
CA THR A 64 -8.44 -8.71 -1.99
C THR A 64 -8.84 -8.22 -0.60
N PRO A 65 -8.29 -7.09 -0.10
CA PRO A 65 -8.68 -6.55 1.20
C PRO A 65 -10.09 -5.95 1.13
N THR A 66 -10.84 -6.11 2.22
CA THR A 66 -12.07 -5.33 2.47
C THR A 66 -11.70 -3.88 2.78
N LYS A 67 -12.70 -3.00 2.75
CA LYS A 67 -12.56 -1.59 3.15
C LYS A 67 -11.81 -1.41 4.48
N GLU A 68 -12.20 -2.14 5.51
CA GLU A 68 -11.57 -2.07 6.83
C GLU A 68 -10.16 -2.63 6.83
N ALA A 69 -9.93 -3.74 6.13
CA ALA A 69 -8.61 -4.34 5.99
C ALA A 69 -7.62 -3.41 5.26
N TYR A 70 -8.09 -2.71 4.22
CA TYR A 70 -7.25 -1.77 3.48
C TYR A 70 -6.90 -0.53 4.32
N LYS A 71 -7.86 0.01 5.09
CA LYS A 71 -7.58 1.08 6.06
C LYS A 71 -6.61 0.61 7.15
N SER A 72 -6.78 -0.61 7.65
CA SER A 72 -5.89 -1.20 8.66
C SER A 72 -4.46 -1.38 8.14
N LEU A 73 -4.28 -1.77 6.87
CA LEU A 73 -2.97 -1.80 6.22
C LEU A 73 -2.31 -0.41 6.23
N ALA A 74 -3.07 0.63 5.87
CA ALA A 74 -2.56 2.00 5.91
C ALA A 74 -2.27 2.50 7.34
N MET A 75 -2.99 2.00 8.35
CA MET A 75 -2.69 2.32 9.76
C MET A 75 -1.29 1.87 10.16
N SER A 76 -0.78 0.77 9.58
CA SER A 76 0.58 0.30 9.88
C SER A 76 1.67 1.33 9.53
N TYR A 77 1.40 2.26 8.60
CA TYR A 77 2.33 3.33 8.22
C TYR A 77 2.32 4.53 9.18
N ILE A 78 1.26 4.71 9.98
CA ILE A 78 1.17 5.80 10.98
C ILE A 78 1.49 5.33 12.40
N LEU A 79 1.33 4.03 12.67
CA LEU A 79 1.63 3.46 13.98
C LEU A 79 3.15 3.48 14.23
N PRO A 80 3.58 3.65 15.48
CA PRO A 80 5.00 3.64 15.84
C PRO A 80 5.62 2.30 15.44
N SER A 81 6.37 2.33 14.34
CA SER A 81 7.03 1.20 13.72
C SER A 81 8.19 1.74 12.89
N SER A 82 9.18 0.88 12.58
CA SER A 82 10.29 1.26 11.71
C SER A 82 9.84 1.74 10.33
N TYR A 83 8.64 1.31 9.87
CA TYR A 83 8.05 1.81 8.63
C TYR A 83 7.63 3.26 8.74
N ARG A 84 6.95 3.64 9.82
CA ARG A 84 6.61 5.05 10.07
C ARG A 84 7.87 5.92 10.08
N ASP A 85 8.91 5.48 10.78
CA ASP A 85 10.16 6.24 10.87
C ASP A 85 10.79 6.43 9.48
N HIS A 86 10.82 5.38 8.65
CA HIS A 86 11.28 5.47 7.27
C HIS A 86 10.47 6.47 6.43
N TYR A 87 9.14 6.47 6.59
CA TYR A 87 8.27 7.41 5.87
C TYR A 87 8.48 8.86 6.34
N GLU A 88 8.67 9.08 7.64
CA GLU A 88 9.00 10.39 8.21
C GLU A 88 10.39 10.89 7.79
N GLU A 89 11.36 9.99 7.57
CA GLU A 89 12.67 10.32 6.99
C GLU A 89 12.55 10.75 5.53
N ILE A 90 11.71 10.10 4.73
CA ILE A 90 11.44 10.50 3.34
C ILE A 90 10.77 11.87 3.30
N ALA A 91 9.65 12.02 3.99
CA ALA A 91 8.97 13.29 4.14
C ALA A 91 8.15 13.33 5.42
N LYS A 92 8.35 14.39 6.22
CA LYS A 92 7.64 14.55 7.49
C LYS A 92 6.13 14.58 7.28
N GLY A 93 5.40 13.70 7.96
CA GLY A 93 3.95 13.55 7.81
C GLY A 93 3.48 12.68 6.63
N LEU A 94 4.40 12.07 5.87
CA LEU A 94 4.05 11.23 4.72
C LEU A 94 3.16 10.04 5.12
N GLY A 95 3.46 9.38 6.23
CA GLY A 95 2.65 8.26 6.71
C GLY A 95 1.19 8.67 6.95
N LYS A 96 0.97 9.85 7.55
CA LYS A 96 -0.38 10.39 7.78
C LYS A 96 -1.06 10.77 6.47
N PHE A 97 -0.35 11.43 5.57
CA PHE A 97 -0.87 11.82 4.26
C PHE A 97 -1.32 10.59 3.45
N HIS A 98 -0.50 9.55 3.43
CA HIS A 98 -0.80 8.28 2.76
C HIS A 98 -2.04 7.62 3.40
N TYR A 99 -2.09 7.55 4.74
CA TYR A 99 -3.25 7.01 5.46
C TYR A 99 -4.55 7.78 5.16
N ASP A 100 -4.52 9.11 5.18
CA ASP A 100 -5.68 9.94 4.89
C ASP A 100 -6.15 9.71 3.44
N ALA A 101 -5.22 9.65 2.48
CA ALA A 101 -5.52 9.38 1.07
C ALA A 101 -6.18 8.00 0.88
N VAL A 102 -5.65 6.97 1.52
CA VAL A 102 -6.20 5.60 1.52
C VAL A 102 -7.59 5.58 2.13
N CYS A 103 -7.80 6.23 3.27
CA CYS A 103 -9.12 6.30 3.90
C CYS A 103 -10.16 6.94 2.97
N ILE A 104 -9.83 8.08 2.36
CA ILE A 104 -10.73 8.77 1.43
C ILE A 104 -11.07 7.88 0.23
N TRP A 105 -10.07 7.21 -0.35
CA TRP A 105 -10.28 6.34 -1.50
C TRP A 105 -11.13 5.13 -1.13
N ALA A 106 -10.79 4.46 -0.03
CA ALA A 106 -11.52 3.31 0.48
C ALA A 106 -12.97 3.67 0.85
N ASP A 107 -13.22 4.87 1.37
CA ASP A 107 -14.58 5.32 1.67
C ASP A 107 -15.42 5.59 0.42
N LYS A 108 -14.78 5.99 -0.69
CA LYS A 108 -15.46 6.30 -1.94
C LYS A 108 -15.62 5.09 -2.88
N ASN A 109 -14.70 4.13 -2.83
CA ASN A 109 -14.62 3.05 -3.84
C ASN A 109 -14.91 1.65 -3.28
N LEU A 110 -14.82 1.43 -1.96
CA LEU A 110 -15.06 0.15 -1.28
C LEU A 110 -16.26 0.23 -0.32
#